data_AF-A0A7V4QD66-F1
#
_entry.id   AF-A0A7V4QD66-F1
#
_cell.length_a   1.000
_cell.length_b   1.000
_cell.length_c   1.000
_cell.angle_alpha   90.00
_cell.angle_beta   90.00
_cell.angle_gamma   90.00
#
_symmetry.space_group_name_H-M   'P 1'
#
loop_
_entity.id
_entity.type
_entity.pdbx_description
1 polymer ?
#
loop_
_entity_poly.entity_id
_entity_poly.type
_entity_poly.pdbx_seq_one_letter_code
_entity_poly.pdbx_strand_id
1 'polypeptide(L)'
;MSKPLLIEIGFEELPAIPLLGELPNISTKFHNSLKSKGFLAKFDFFYTPRRFVFFSTDVAENGIDEEVEFFGPPLTVAYKDTVPTKAYESFLVKNSLTADDVKTIQKDGKECLYAKKLKKGDSLEASIGLVLQEFLD
;
A
#
# COMPACT_ATOMS: atom_id res chain seq x y z
N MET A 1 5.83 16.23 -4.65
CA MET A 1 5.06 17.50 -4.62
C MET A 1 3.60 17.14 -4.37
N SER A 2 2.73 18.08 -4.04
CA SER A 2 1.29 17.82 -3.98
C SER A 2 0.54 18.66 -5.00
N LYS A 3 -0.59 18.12 -5.48
CA LYS A 3 -1.38 18.68 -6.57
C LYS A 3 -2.87 18.51 -6.31
N PRO A 4 -3.73 19.38 -6.86
CA PRO A 4 -5.17 19.15 -6.85
C PRO A 4 -5.54 17.94 -7.71
N LEU A 5 -6.50 17.15 -7.25
CA LEU A 5 -7.08 16.02 -7.97
C LEU A 5 -8.60 16.08 -7.92
N LEU A 6 -9.23 16.01 -9.10
CA LEU A 6 -10.66 15.81 -9.26
C LEU A 6 -10.88 14.46 -9.93
N ILE A 7 -11.74 13.64 -9.34
CA ILE A 7 -12.17 12.36 -9.88
C ILE A 7 -13.66 12.43 -10.08
N GLU A 8 -14.11 12.13 -11.30
CA GLU A 8 -15.52 12.03 -11.65
C GLU A 8 -15.81 10.59 -12.09
N ILE A 9 -16.78 9.97 -11.46
CA ILE A 9 -17.27 8.63 -11.81
C ILE A 9 -18.71 8.79 -12.30
N GLY A 10 -18.93 8.41 -13.57
CA GLY A 10 -20.26 8.39 -14.17
C GLY A 10 -20.95 7.04 -13.93
N PHE A 11 -22.25 7.10 -13.71
CA PHE A 11 -23.12 5.93 -13.56
C PHE A 11 -24.35 6.07 -14.45
N GLU A 12 -25.02 4.95 -14.69
CA GLU A 12 -26.45 4.99 -15.00
C GLU A 12 -27.23 5.51 -13.79
N GLU A 13 -28.55 5.65 -13.92
CA GLU A 13 -29.37 6.19 -12.84
C GLU A 13 -29.42 5.25 -11.63
N LEU A 14 -28.71 5.64 -10.57
CA LEU A 14 -28.68 4.92 -9.31
C LEU A 14 -30.05 5.03 -8.62
N PRO A 15 -30.60 3.91 -8.10
CA PRO A 15 -31.84 3.94 -7.34
C PRO A 15 -31.69 4.80 -6.07
N ALA A 16 -32.63 5.71 -5.83
CA ALA A 16 -32.54 6.71 -4.77
C ALA A 16 -32.43 6.10 -3.36
N ILE A 17 -33.22 5.07 -3.04
CA ILE A 17 -33.23 4.47 -1.69
C ILE A 17 -31.88 3.82 -1.35
N PRO A 18 -31.31 2.91 -2.17
CA PRO A 18 -29.96 2.39 -1.96
C PRO A 18 -28.89 3.47 -1.88
N LEU A 19 -28.93 4.47 -2.77
CA LEU A 19 -27.95 5.56 -2.77
C LEU A 19 -27.98 6.30 -1.43
N LEU A 20 -29.15 6.78 -1.00
CA LEU A 20 -29.32 7.51 0.26
C LEU A 20 -28.87 6.70 1.48
N GLY A 21 -29.12 5.38 1.48
CA GLY A 21 -28.66 4.48 2.53
C GLY A 21 -27.13 4.35 2.59
N GLU A 22 -26.45 4.46 1.45
CA GLU A 22 -25.01 4.27 1.35
C GLU A 22 -24.20 5.57 1.45
N LEU A 23 -24.81 6.74 1.21
CA LEU A 23 -24.15 8.05 1.27
C LEU A 23 -23.22 8.25 2.49
N PRO A 24 -23.60 7.88 3.73
CA PRO A 24 -22.72 8.08 4.89
C PRO A 24 -21.41 7.28 4.84
N ASN A 25 -21.37 6.20 4.04
CA ASN A 25 -20.24 5.29 3.95
C ASN A 25 -19.29 5.60 2.79
N ILE A 26 -19.76 6.29 1.74
CA ILE A 26 -19.04 6.48 0.49
C ILE A 26 -17.66 7.12 0.72
N SER A 27 -17.60 8.26 1.40
CA SER A 27 -16.33 8.95 1.67
C SER A 27 -15.36 8.09 2.49
N THR A 28 -15.89 7.33 3.46
CA THR A 28 -15.09 6.42 4.29
C THR A 28 -14.51 5.27 3.47
N LYS A 29 -15.33 4.64 2.62
CA LYS A 29 -14.87 3.57 1.72
C LYS A 29 -13.79 4.08 0.78
N PHE A 30 -14.02 5.21 0.11
CA PHE A 30 -13.04 5.81 -0.79
C PHE A 30 -11.72 6.16 -0.06
N HIS A 31 -11.81 6.72 1.14
CA HIS A 31 -10.63 7.01 1.96
C HIS A 31 -9.86 5.74 2.36
N ASN A 32 -10.55 4.66 2.68
CA ASN A 32 -9.92 3.38 3.00
C ASN A 32 -9.19 2.80 1.78
N SER A 33 -9.80 2.86 0.60
CA SER A 33 -9.17 2.42 -0.66
C SER A 33 -7.94 3.27 -1.01
N LEU A 34 -7.95 4.59 -0.76
CA LEU A 34 -6.76 5.45 -0.91
C LEU A 34 -5.66 5.05 0.07
N LYS A 35 -6.03 4.83 1.33
CA LYS A 35 -5.10 4.49 2.40
C LYS A 35 -4.46 3.12 2.17
N SER A 36 -5.18 2.16 1.58
CA SER A 36 -4.64 0.85 1.22
C SER A 36 -3.48 0.94 0.21
N LYS A 37 -3.40 2.04 -0.55
CA LYS A 37 -2.29 2.36 -1.49
C LYS A 37 -1.31 3.40 -0.94
N GLY A 38 -1.38 3.71 0.35
CA GLY A 38 -0.45 4.63 1.00
C GLY A 38 -0.75 6.12 0.81
N PHE A 39 -1.95 6.49 0.35
CA PHE A 39 -2.32 7.91 0.20
C PHE A 39 -3.15 8.40 1.39
N LEU A 40 -2.74 9.54 1.95
CA LEU A 40 -3.40 10.21 3.07
C LEU A 40 -3.92 11.59 2.62
N ALA A 41 -4.95 11.59 1.78
CA ALA A 41 -5.59 12.80 1.30
C ALA A 41 -7.05 12.86 1.73
N LYS A 42 -7.53 14.07 2.00
CA LYS A 42 -8.95 14.34 2.27
C LYS A 42 -9.62 14.77 0.97
N PHE A 43 -10.80 14.22 0.72
CA PHE A 43 -11.60 14.56 -0.44
C PHE A 43 -12.97 15.07 -0.01
N ASP A 44 -13.40 16.17 -0.61
CA ASP A 44 -14.79 16.58 -0.64
C ASP A 44 -15.55 15.65 -1.60
N PHE A 45 -16.75 15.25 -1.19
CA PHE A 45 -17.59 14.35 -1.97
C PHE A 45 -18.87 15.08 -2.40
N PHE A 46 -19.15 15.03 -3.70
CA PHE A 46 -20.37 15.54 -4.31
C PHE A 46 -21.01 14.44 -5.15
N TYR A 47 -22.33 14.46 -5.27
CA TYR A 47 -23.03 13.45 -6.05
C TYR A 47 -24.30 13.96 -6.71
N THR A 48 -24.68 13.27 -7.78
CA THR A 48 -26.03 13.20 -8.33
C THR A 48 -26.39 11.73 -8.53
N PRO A 49 -27.65 11.37 -8.83
CA PRO A 49 -28.00 9.97 -9.10
C PRO A 49 -27.21 9.31 -10.25
N ARG A 50 -26.51 10.07 -11.09
CA ARG A 50 -25.73 9.56 -12.23
C ARG A 50 -24.22 9.84 -12.11
N ARG A 51 -23.76 10.41 -10.99
CA ARG A 51 -22.37 10.86 -10.87
C ARG A 51 -21.90 10.95 -9.43
N PHE A 52 -20.68 10.49 -9.19
CA PHE A 52 -19.89 10.79 -8.00
C PHE A 52 -18.70 11.68 -8.37
N VAL A 53 -18.40 12.65 -7.52
CA VAL A 53 -17.23 13.52 -7.66
C VAL A 53 -16.47 13.53 -6.34
N PHE A 54 -15.19 13.22 -6.41
CA PHE A 54 -14.25 13.38 -5.32
C PHE A 54 -13.26 14.48 -5.68
N PHE A 55 -13.13 15.49 -4.85
CA PHE A 55 -12.19 16.60 -5.08
C PHE A 55 -11.28 16.83 -3.89
N SER A 56 -9.98 16.99 -4.16
CA SER A 56 -8.99 17.39 -3.17
C SER A 56 -8.04 18.41 -3.78
N THR A 57 -7.63 19.42 -3.02
CA THR A 57 -6.64 20.41 -3.47
C THR A 57 -5.20 19.98 -3.21
N ASP A 58 -5.01 18.95 -2.38
CA ASP A 58 -3.71 18.59 -1.83
C ASP A 58 -3.54 17.06 -1.78
N VAL A 59 -3.17 16.48 -2.93
CA VAL A 59 -2.86 15.05 -3.05
C VAL A 59 -1.39 14.90 -3.39
N ALA A 60 -0.68 14.10 -2.60
CA ALA A 60 0.71 13.76 -2.86
C ALA A 60 0.85 12.98 -4.18
N GLU A 61 1.89 13.28 -4.95
CA GLU A 61 2.20 12.56 -6.19
C GLU A 61 2.61 11.10 -5.98
N ASN A 62 3.07 10.75 -4.78
CA ASN A 62 3.44 9.39 -4.42
C ASN A 62 2.83 9.06 -3.06
N GLY A 63 2.53 7.78 -2.86
CA GLY A 63 2.15 7.27 -1.55
C GLY A 63 3.27 7.44 -0.53
N ILE A 64 2.94 7.19 0.73
CA ILE A 64 3.95 7.17 1.80
C ILE A 64 4.97 6.07 1.54
N ASP A 65 6.25 6.36 1.80
CA ASP A 65 7.27 5.34 1.85
C ASP A 65 7.01 4.42 3.05
N GLU A 66 7.20 3.13 2.86
CA GLU A 66 7.03 2.12 3.91
C GLU A 66 8.38 1.49 4.25
N GLU A 67 8.71 1.44 5.54
CA GLU A 67 9.81 0.62 5.99
C GLU A 67 9.33 -0.84 6.11
N VAL A 68 9.83 -1.69 5.22
CA VAL A 68 9.49 -3.11 5.18
C VAL A 68 10.60 -3.90 5.86
N GLU A 69 10.20 -4.72 6.83
CA GLU A 69 11.09 -5.62 7.55
C GLU A 69 10.97 -7.05 7.02
N PHE A 70 12.11 -7.67 6.77
CA PHE A 70 12.21 -9.05 6.32
C PHE A 70 12.89 -9.87 7.40
N PHE A 71 12.22 -10.93 7.84
CA PHE A 71 12.78 -11.91 8.76
C PHE A 71 13.09 -13.19 7.98
N GLY A 72 14.35 -13.61 8.05
CA GLY A 72 14.86 -14.78 7.37
C GLY A 72 15.02 -15.99 8.28
N PRO A 73 15.66 -17.05 7.77
CA PRO A 73 15.90 -18.27 8.54
C PRO A 73 16.81 -18.02 9.75
N PRO A 74 16.79 -18.91 10.77
CA PRO A 74 17.77 -18.89 11.85
C PRO A 74 19.20 -18.95 11.33
N LEU A 75 20.15 -18.35 12.05
CA LEU A 75 21.56 -18.34 11.64
C LEU A 75 22.13 -19.75 11.44
N THR A 76 21.70 -20.72 12.24
CA THR A 76 22.10 -22.13 12.13
C THR A 76 21.66 -22.80 10.83
N VAL A 77 20.65 -22.23 10.14
CA VAL A 77 20.15 -22.69 8.85
C VAL A 77 20.71 -21.82 7.73
N ALA A 78 20.86 -20.51 7.98
CA ALA A 78 21.42 -19.55 7.04
C ALA A 78 22.90 -19.79 6.74
N TYR A 79 23.65 -20.28 7.72
CA TYR A 79 25.08 -20.55 7.61
C TYR A 79 25.39 -21.99 7.99
N LYS A 80 26.32 -22.58 7.25
CA LYS A 80 26.96 -23.85 7.60
C LYS A 80 28.46 -23.63 7.59
N ASP A 81 29.12 -23.84 8.73
CA ASP A 81 30.56 -23.64 8.88
C ASP A 81 31.02 -22.24 8.41
N THR A 82 30.25 -21.20 8.75
CA THR A 82 30.42 -19.79 8.31
C THR A 82 30.14 -19.51 6.83
N VAL A 83 29.83 -20.52 6.03
CA VAL A 83 29.48 -20.37 4.61
C VAL A 83 27.97 -20.18 4.46
N PRO A 84 27.52 -19.17 3.69
CA PRO A 84 26.11 -18.99 3.34
C PRO A 84 25.52 -20.25 2.71
N THR A 85 24.34 -20.66 3.16
CA THR A 85 23.61 -21.79 2.58
C THR A 85 22.62 -21.31 1.51
N LYS A 86 22.00 -22.27 0.81
CA LYS A 86 20.88 -21.98 -0.09
C LYS A 86 19.72 -21.24 0.60
N ALA A 87 19.53 -21.43 1.90
CA ALA A 87 18.49 -20.73 2.65
C ALA A 87 18.81 -19.23 2.79
N TYR A 88 20.09 -18.88 2.98
CA TYR A 88 20.56 -17.50 2.96
C TYR A 88 20.37 -16.87 1.56
N GLU A 89 20.84 -17.56 0.51
CA GLU A 89 20.70 -17.07 -0.87
C GLU A 89 19.24 -16.88 -1.27
N SER A 90 18.37 -17.81 -0.89
CA SER A 90 16.93 -17.73 -1.16
C SER A 90 16.28 -16.55 -0.43
N PHE A 91 16.73 -16.25 0.79
CA PHE A 91 16.26 -15.08 1.54
C PHE A 91 16.64 -13.78 0.83
N LEU A 92 17.87 -13.69 0.29
CA LEU A 92 18.30 -12.55 -0.50
C LEU A 92 17.45 -12.37 -1.77
N VAL A 93 17.35 -13.43 -2.59
CA VAL A 93 16.64 -13.37 -3.88
C VAL A 93 15.17 -13.02 -3.69
N LYS A 94 14.47 -13.70 -2.76
CA LYS A 94 13.04 -13.50 -2.52
C LYS A 94 12.70 -12.05 -2.15
N ASN A 95 13.57 -11.40 -1.38
CA ASN A 95 13.34 -10.06 -0.88
C ASN A 95 14.15 -9.00 -1.65
N SER A 96 14.76 -9.40 -2.78
CA SER A 96 15.61 -8.53 -3.60
C SER A 96 16.68 -7.78 -2.78
N LEU A 97 17.37 -8.51 -1.90
CA LEU A 97 18.40 -8.01 -0.99
C LEU A 97 19.80 -8.37 -1.50
N THR A 98 20.79 -7.57 -1.12
CA THR A 98 22.21 -7.94 -1.22
C THR A 98 22.74 -8.36 0.15
N ALA A 99 23.96 -8.93 0.21
CA ALA A 99 24.56 -9.31 1.48
C ALA A 99 24.73 -8.10 2.44
N ASP A 100 24.96 -6.91 1.91
CA ASP A 100 25.13 -5.67 2.69
C ASP A 100 23.81 -5.20 3.34
N ASP A 101 22.66 -5.63 2.82
CA ASP A 101 21.35 -5.32 3.39
C ASP A 101 21.02 -6.19 4.63
N VAL A 102 21.77 -7.29 4.85
CA VAL A 102 21.44 -8.31 5.84
C VAL A 102 22.19 -8.09 7.15
N LYS A 103 21.43 -8.18 8.23
CA LYS A 103 21.88 -8.15 9.62
C LYS A 103 21.35 -9.38 10.35
N THR A 104 21.75 -9.53 11.61
CA THR A 104 21.19 -10.53 12.51
C THR A 104 20.33 -9.83 13.56
N ILE A 105 19.19 -10.42 13.88
CA ILE A 105 18.35 -10.01 15.01
C ILE A 105 17.98 -11.24 15.85
N GLN A 106 17.70 -11.05 17.14
CA GLN A 106 17.02 -12.06 17.93
C GLN A 106 15.50 -11.94 17.74
N LYS A 107 14.87 -13.06 17.38
CA LYS A 107 13.42 -13.20 17.30
C LYS A 107 13.03 -14.52 17.95
N ASP A 108 12.10 -14.47 18.92
CA ASP A 108 11.60 -15.63 19.66
C ASP A 108 12.73 -16.50 20.27
N GLY A 109 13.78 -15.86 20.78
CA GLY A 109 14.93 -16.53 21.41
C GLY A 109 15.91 -17.19 20.45
N LYS A 110 15.79 -16.96 19.13
CA LYS A 110 16.73 -17.45 18.11
C LYS A 110 17.32 -16.29 17.32
N GLU A 111 18.61 -16.38 17.00
CA GLU A 111 19.24 -15.46 16.04
C GLU A 111 18.82 -15.83 14.62
N CYS A 112 18.30 -14.86 13.88
CA CYS A 112 17.86 -15.03 12.50
C CYS A 112 18.39 -13.91 11.60
N LEU A 113 18.41 -14.16 10.29
CA LEU A 113 18.66 -13.10 9.32
C LEU A 113 17.54 -12.06 9.38
N TYR A 114 17.93 -10.81 9.20
CA TYR A 114 17.02 -9.68 9.19
C TYR A 114 17.49 -8.67 8.16
N ALA A 115 16.55 -8.05 7.47
CA ALA A 115 16.83 -6.90 6.62
C ALA A 115 15.69 -5.89 6.76
N LYS A 116 16.02 -4.62 6.56
CA LYS A 116 15.06 -3.53 6.55
C LYS A 116 15.28 -2.72 5.27
N LYS A 117 14.23 -2.51 4.50
CA LYS A 117 14.28 -1.67 3.30
C LYS A 117 13.22 -0.59 3.33
N LEU A 118 13.58 0.57 2.79
CA LEU A 118 12.62 1.60 2.46
C LEU A 118 11.98 1.23 1.11
N LYS A 119 10.72 0.81 1.14
CA LYS A 119 9.89 0.67 -0.05
C LYS A 119 9.33 2.04 -0.38
N LYS A 120 9.67 2.57 -1.56
CA LYS A 120 9.10 3.82 -2.03
C LYS A 120 7.61 3.67 -2.30
N GLY A 121 6.83 4.67 -1.89
CA GLY A 121 5.41 4.71 -2.21
C GLY A 121 5.20 4.78 -3.72
N ASP A 122 4.18 4.08 -4.22
CA ASP A 122 3.84 4.10 -5.63
C ASP A 122 3.31 5.48 -6.06
N SER A 123 3.47 5.83 -7.33
CA SER A 123 2.92 7.09 -7.83
C SER A 123 1.40 7.08 -7.83
N LEU A 124 0.80 8.26 -7.72
CA LEU A 124 -0.65 8.43 -7.76
C LEU A 124 -1.22 7.95 -9.10
N GLU A 125 -0.52 8.21 -10.22
CA GLU A 125 -0.93 7.77 -11.55
C GLU A 125 -0.99 6.24 -11.66
N ALA A 126 -0.04 5.53 -11.07
CA ALA A 126 -0.02 4.07 -11.06
C ALA A 126 -1.08 3.48 -10.10
N SER A 127 -1.41 4.20 -9.03
CA SER A 127 -2.25 3.68 -7.94
C SER A 127 -3.74 4.00 -8.10
N ILE A 128 -4.09 5.12 -8.72
CA ILE A 128 -5.47 5.64 -8.69
C ILE A 128 -6.49 4.69 -9.33
N GLY A 129 -6.10 3.96 -10.38
CA GLY A 129 -6.97 2.96 -10.99
C GLY A 129 -7.31 1.81 -10.02
N LEU A 130 -6.33 1.36 -9.23
CA LEU A 130 -6.52 0.31 -8.23
C LEU A 130 -7.36 0.79 -7.04
N VAL A 131 -7.18 2.06 -6.62
CA VAL A 131 -8.01 2.69 -5.60
C VAL A 131 -9.48 2.68 -6.04
N LEU A 132 -9.75 3.08 -7.29
CA LEU A 132 -11.11 3.15 -7.81
C LEU A 132 -11.74 1.76 -7.97
N GLN A 133 -10.96 0.77 -8.40
CA GLN A 133 -11.43 -0.61 -8.44
C GLN A 133 -11.81 -1.11 -7.04
N GLU A 134 -10.93 -0.95 -6.06
CA GLU A 134 -11.18 -1.35 -4.67
C GLU A 134 -12.36 -0.60 -4.02
N PHE A 135 -12.63 0.64 -4.44
CA PHE A 135 -13.76 1.42 -3.95
C PHE A 135 -15.11 0.96 -4.55
N LEU A 136 -15.11 0.50 -5.81
CA LEU A 136 -16.32 0.11 -6.54
C LEU A 136 -16.70 -1.36 -6.35
N ASP A 137 -15.75 -2.20 -5.92
CA ASP A 137 -15.96 -3.61 -5.54
C ASP A 137 -16.74 -3.74 -4.21
#